data_AF-Q0I3L1-F1
#
_entry.id   AF-Q0I3L1-F1
#
_cell.length_a   1.000
_cell.length_b   1.000
_cell.length_c   1.000
_cell.angle_alpha   90.00
_cell.angle_beta   90.00
_cell.angle_gamma   90.00
#
_symmetry.space_group_name_H-M   'P 1'
#
loop_
_entity.id
_entity.type
_entity.pdbx_description
1 polymer ?
#
loop_
_entity_poly.entity_id
_entity_poly.type
_entity_poly.pdbx_seq_one_letter_code
_entity_poly.pdbx_strand_id
1 'polypeptide(L)' 'MVNSSEHLRKYMLNNVKLTHEEQQSAVEKIQELMRQGMSSGEAIALVAKVLREKKLHPESKYNEIL' A
#
# COMPACT_ATOMS: atom_id res chain seq x y z
N MET A 1 -15.95 -17.88 19.63
CA MET A 1 -16.18 -16.49 19.20
C MET A 1 -14.91 -16.00 18.50
N VAL A 2 -14.83 -16.16 17.18
CA VAL A 2 -13.72 -15.63 16.39
C VAL A 2 -14.11 -14.20 16.02
N ASN A 3 -13.34 -13.24 16.49
CA ASN A 3 -13.65 -11.81 16.43
C ASN A 3 -13.82 -11.37 14.96
N SER A 4 -14.95 -10.74 14.62
CA SER A 4 -15.27 -10.28 13.26
C SER A 4 -14.22 -9.30 12.68
N SER A 5 -13.34 -8.73 13.52
CA SER A 5 -12.18 -7.92 13.14
C SER A 5 -11.08 -8.72 12.43
N GLU A 6 -10.87 -10.00 12.78
CA GLU A 6 -9.88 -10.87 12.10
C GLU A 6 -10.33 -11.27 10.70
N HIS A 7 -11.65 -11.38 10.49
CA HIS A 7 -12.20 -11.68 9.17
C HIS A 7 -11.98 -10.51 8.19
N LEU A 8 -12.17 -9.27 8.65
CA LEU A 8 -11.87 -8.08 7.83
C LEU A 8 -10.37 -7.92 7.55
N ARG A 9 -9.52 -8.22 8.53
CA ARG A 9 -8.05 -8.25 8.35
C ARG A 9 -7.62 -9.28 7.30
N LYS A 10 -8.23 -10.47 7.33
CA LYS A 10 -7.94 -11.57 6.40
C LYS A 10 -8.46 -11.28 4.98
N TYR A 11 -9.64 -10.68 4.82
CA TYR A 11 -10.18 -10.32 3.50
C TYR A 11 -9.46 -9.13 2.85
N MET A 12 -8.90 -8.21 3.64
CA MET A 12 -8.05 -7.12 3.12
C MET A 12 -6.64 -7.59 2.73
N LEU A 13 -6.11 -8.63 3.38
CA LEU A 13 -4.75 -9.16 3.12
C LEU A 13 -4.66 -10.14 1.94
N ASN A 14 -5.77 -10.70 1.45
CA ASN A 14 -5.73 -11.87 0.55
C ASN A 14 -5.83 -11.60 -0.95
N ASN A 15 -5.79 -10.35 -1.43
CA ASN A 15 -5.77 -10.08 -2.88
C ASN A 15 -4.64 -9.18 -3.38
N VAL A 16 -3.71 -8.79 -2.51
CA VAL A 16 -2.46 -8.13 -2.89
C VAL A 16 -1.41 -8.53 -1.85
N LYS A 17 -0.70 -9.67 -2.03
CA LYS A 17 0.38 -10.05 -1.09
C LYS A 17 1.52 -9.05 -1.20
N LEU A 18 1.48 -8.00 -0.39
CA LEU A 18 2.59 -7.07 -0.19
C LEU A 18 3.63 -7.78 0.66
N THR A 19 4.91 -7.65 0.32
CA THR A 19 5.99 -8.11 1.20
C THR A 19 5.94 -7.35 2.53
N HIS A 20 6.58 -7.87 3.58
CA HIS A 20 6.67 -7.16 4.86
C HIS A 20 7.30 -5.76 4.70
N GLU A 21 8.28 -5.62 3.79
CA GLU A 21 8.91 -4.34 3.45
C GLU A 21 7.94 -3.39 2.74
N GLU A 22 7.15 -3.88 1.80
CA GLU A 22 6.13 -3.07 1.12
C GLU A 22 5.03 -2.59 2.07
N GLN A 23 4.65 -3.43 3.04
CA GLN A 23 3.70 -3.04 4.10
C GLN A 23 4.30 -1.94 4.99
N GLN A 24 5.54 -2.10 5.42
CA GLN A 24 6.22 -1.11 6.27
C GLN A 24 6.38 0.22 5.54
N SER A 25 6.83 0.20 4.29
CA SER A 25 6.95 1.39 3.44
C SER A 25 5.60 2.08 3.22
N ALA A 26 4.52 1.31 3.06
CA ALA A 26 3.18 1.87 2.94
C ALA A 26 2.74 2.60 4.22
N VAL A 27 3.02 2.04 5.40
CA VAL A 27 2.70 2.66 6.70
C VAL A 27 3.47 3.96 6.89
N GLU A 28 4.77 3.97 6.62
CA GLU A 28 5.61 5.16 6.72
C GLU A 28 5.14 6.27 5.79
N LYS A 29 4.76 5.91 4.56
CA LYS A 29 4.25 6.87 3.58
C LYS A 29 2.91 7.47 4.01
N ILE A 30 2.00 6.67 4.54
CA ILE A 30 0.72 7.17 5.06
C ILE A 30 0.96 8.15 6.23
N GLN A 31 1.84 7.80 7.16
CA GLN A 31 2.16 8.67 8.30
C GLN A 31 2.80 10.00 7.87
N GLU A 32 3.68 9.98 6.86
CA GLU A 32 4.26 11.19 6.29
C GLU A 32 3.19 12.10 5.66
N LEU A 33 2.28 11.52 4.87
CA LEU A 33 1.18 12.29 4.26
C LEU A 33 0.26 12.89 5.33
N MET A 34 -0.01 12.16 6.40
CA MET A 34 -0.77 12.68 7.54
C MET A 34 -0.06 13.82 8.26
N ARG A 35 1.28 13.75 8.43
CA ARG A 35 2.08 14.86 8.97
C ARG A 35 2.01 16.11 8.09
N GLN A 36 1.85 15.94 6.79
CA GLN A 36 1.65 17.02 5.82
C GLN A 36 0.22 17.58 5.82
N GLY A 37 -0.66 17.07 6.70
CA GLY A 37 -2.04 17.52 6.84
C GLY A 37 -3.05 16.80 5.95
N MET A 38 -2.64 15.74 5.24
CA MET A 38 -3.56 14.90 4.45
C MET A 38 -4.45 14.07 5.38
N SER A 39 -5.72 13.93 5.03
CA SER A 39 -6.61 13.04 5.77
C SER A 39 -6.15 11.57 5.65
N SER A 40 -6.41 10.77 6.68
CA SER A 40 -6.02 9.36 6.67
C SER A 40 -6.65 8.57 5.51
N GLY A 41 -7.89 8.88 5.14
CA GLY A 41 -8.58 8.25 4.01
C GLY A 41 -7.93 8.55 2.65
N GLU A 42 -7.56 9.81 2.41
CA GLU A 42 -6.86 10.22 1.18
C GLU A 42 -5.45 9.62 1.11
N ALA A 43 -4.72 9.61 2.24
CA ALA A 43 -3.39 9.03 2.31
C ALA A 43 -3.40 7.53 1.98
N ILE A 44 -4.37 6.78 2.53
CA ILE A 44 -4.55 5.35 2.24
C ILE A 44 -4.89 5.14 0.76
N ALA A 45 -5.82 5.93 0.20
CA ALA A 45 -6.22 5.79 -1.20
C ALA A 45 -5.04 6.04 -2.16
N LEU A 46 -4.22 7.05 -1.87
CA LEU A 46 -3.03 7.38 -2.66
C LEU A 46 -2.00 6.26 -2.60
N VAL A 47 -1.67 5.76 -1.41
CA VAL A 47 -0.70 4.68 -1.24
C VAL A 47 -1.20 3.38 -1.88
N ALA A 48 -2.48 3.06 -1.74
CA ALA A 48 -3.08 1.90 -2.41
C ALA A 48 -3.02 2.01 -3.95
N LYS A 49 -3.18 3.21 -4.51
CA LYS A 49 -3.01 3.46 -5.95
C LYS A 49 -1.57 3.19 -6.39
N VAL A 50 -0.59 3.77 -5.70
CA VAL A 50 0.84 3.58 -6.00
C VAL A 50 1.26 2.12 -5.90
N LEU A 51 0.77 1.40 -4.89
CA LEU A 51 1.07 -0.03 -4.72
C LEU A 51 0.47 -0.89 -5.85
N ARG A 52 -0.72 -0.54 -6.36
CA ARG A 52 -1.31 -1.21 -7.52
C ARG A 52 -0.53 -0.92 -8.80
N GLU A 53 -0.12 0.34 -9.02
CA GLU A 53 0.68 0.75 -10.18
C GLU A 53 2.05 0.05 -10.20
N LYS A 54 2.75 0.00 -9.04
CA LYS A 54 4.01 -0.75 -8.91
C LYS A 54 3.88 -2.23 -9.21
N LYS A 55 2.75 -2.84 -8.81
CA LYS A 55 2.50 -4.27 -9.08
C LYS A 55 2.12 -4.56 -10.53
N LEU A 56 1.43 -3.64 -11.19
CA LEU A 56 1.05 -3.79 -12.59
C LEU A 56 2.20 -3.48 -13.55
N HIS A 57 3.13 -2.62 -13.12
CA HIS A 57 4.34 -2.25 -13.87
C HIS A 57 5.62 -2.49 -13.04
N PRO A 58 5.99 -3.77 -12.80
CA PRO A 58 7.23 -4.09 -12.09
C PRO A 58 8.50 -3.68 -12.86
N GLU A 59 8.39 -3.29 -14.14
CA GLU A 59 9.50 -3.32 -15.10
C GLU A 59 9.83 -1.98 -15.81
N SER A 60 9.58 -0.83 -15.20
CA SER A 60 10.12 0.45 -15.72
C SER A 60 11.58 0.72 -15.32
N LYS A 61 12.43 -0.32 -15.29
CA LYS A 61 13.89 -0.19 -15.10
C LYS A 61 14.70 -0.20 -16.42
N TYR A 62 14.05 -0.40 -17.58
CA TYR A 62 14.76 -0.63 -18.86
C TYR A 62 14.81 0.57 -19.84
N ASN A 63 14.40 1.78 -19.45
CA ASN A 63 14.38 2.94 -20.36
C ASN A 63 15.42 4.04 -20.07
N GLU A 64 16.54 3.72 -19.41
CA GLU A 64 17.71 4.63 -19.27
C GLU A 64 18.97 4.10 -19.98
N ILE A 65 18.82 3.34 -21.07
CA ILE A 65 19.94 3.06 -21.98
C ILE A 65 19.63 3.66 -23.35
N LEU A 66 19.95 4.95 -23.50
CA LEU A 66 20.27 5.59 -24.78
C LEU A 66 21.77 5.88 -24.79
#